data_AF-A0A316IDS6-F1
#
_entry.id   AF-A0A316IDS6-F1
#
_cell.length_a   1.000
_cell.length_b   1.000
_cell.length_c   1.000
_cell.angle_alpha   90.00
_cell.angle_beta   90.00
_cell.angle_gamma   90.00
#
_symmetry.space_group_name_H-M   'P 1'
#
loop_
_entity.id
_entity.type
_entity.pdbx_description
1 polymer ?
#
loop_
_entity_poly.entity_id
_entity_poly.type
_entity_poly.pdbx_seq_one_letter_code
_entity_poly.pdbx_strand_id
1 'polypeptide(L)'
;MKPHHWPFVALGVSAVAAITAVVVVGSKSPAVNMPILFGIPLVATYLAHLVSKRAPNKVLFEFRVDPRPSWYNDAVEVTANGLEITAMSGGGRMASTGPTRLSYGFDDLLGISTRQAVPGEAPWITLTDGRGLPVPAGDVVVLRTTSGEQVLPVEDPQKFVALVRSRVSGLPEVHSTPVVQTDSHLDEVGEGPPPTGERTTPVEGPAVSLTGPPLAVRWLVGATLALAGTVVLPSVALLTTPGVPWAVLTAAGVAGVVWVLNRNVPWVWGRVAFLSVPISVIWLIGKGGYVWIPVLLVLCPMLGYLGGRMFRLGANLGRNVEVRVPLRDGSSLYVQRDRLVHKPNRAHATGSYPQAVWLGDITLLQSGTTPDVHPWPTPTGTTTFVGQNPLLRLVARPQQWILPATQAGELAELIRSRGGTPASPTRMSVEEWRELRQWAVRRQVGFMQQTVGIGKGAFIPAGIGWRLFAAAFTGQFAWIFLYLGSTGVDVRVGILISVVLTAWLLGDWWRVRPRMRVAEHNALPPGSRDWGETRPDHAPLPGWQPWR
;
A
#
# COMPACT_ATOMS: atom_id res chain seq x y z
N MET A 1 -1.38 20.61 -14.99
CA MET A 1 -2.68 19.92 -14.88
C MET A 1 -2.79 19.30 -13.50
N LYS A 2 -3.98 19.29 -12.89
CA LYS A 2 -4.15 18.83 -11.50
C LYS A 2 -3.93 17.31 -11.35
N PRO A 3 -3.39 16.80 -10.22
CA PRO A 3 -3.03 15.39 -10.01
C PRO A 3 -4.17 14.37 -10.17
N HIS A 4 -5.44 14.79 -10.10
CA HIS A 4 -6.61 13.91 -10.12
C HIS A 4 -7.05 13.42 -11.51
N HIS A 5 -6.44 13.89 -12.61
CA HIS A 5 -6.79 13.40 -13.96
C HIS A 5 -5.99 12.16 -14.38
N TRP A 6 -4.99 11.73 -13.61
CA TRP A 6 -4.15 10.57 -13.92
C TRP A 6 -4.91 9.25 -14.10
N PRO A 7 -5.98 8.93 -13.34
CA PRO A 7 -6.78 7.73 -13.57
C PRO A 7 -7.52 7.76 -14.91
N PHE A 8 -8.05 8.92 -15.32
CA PHE A 8 -8.72 9.12 -16.61
C PHE A 8 -7.74 9.09 -17.78
N VAL A 9 -6.55 9.66 -17.59
CA VAL A 9 -5.45 9.56 -18.56
C VAL A 9 -4.96 8.10 -18.67
N ALA A 10 -4.85 7.38 -17.55
CA ALA A 10 -4.47 5.96 -17.56
C ALA A 10 -5.55 5.06 -18.18
N LEU A 11 -6.84 5.35 -17.94
CA LEU A 11 -7.97 4.68 -18.59
C LEU A 11 -8.02 4.98 -20.08
N GLY A 12 -7.82 6.24 -20.49
CA GLY A 12 -7.74 6.66 -21.88
C GLY A 12 -6.56 6.01 -22.61
N VAL A 13 -5.37 6.00 -22.00
CA VAL A 13 -4.18 5.33 -22.56
C VAL A 13 -4.37 3.81 -22.63
N SER A 14 -5.02 3.20 -21.63
CA SER A 14 -5.30 1.76 -21.64
C SER A 14 -6.37 1.38 -22.66
N ALA A 15 -7.40 2.21 -22.84
CA ALA A 15 -8.44 2.03 -23.86
C ALA A 15 -7.84 2.21 -25.26
N VAL A 16 -6.99 3.22 -25.47
CA VAL A 16 -6.26 3.41 -26.72
C VAL A 16 -5.32 2.22 -26.98
N ALA A 17 -4.58 1.72 -25.99
CA ALA A 17 -3.75 0.53 -26.14
C ALA A 17 -4.57 -0.75 -26.46
N ALA A 18 -5.75 -0.92 -25.85
CA ALA A 18 -6.64 -2.04 -26.12
C ALA A 18 -7.26 -1.96 -27.53
N ILE A 19 -7.75 -0.78 -27.95
CA ILE A 19 -8.25 -0.53 -29.32
C ILE A 19 -7.12 -0.75 -30.33
N THR A 20 -5.91 -0.29 -30.00
CA THR A 20 -4.71 -0.45 -30.84
C THR A 20 -4.33 -1.92 -31.01
N ALA A 21 -4.38 -2.72 -29.93
CA ALA A 21 -4.14 -4.16 -30.00
C ALA A 21 -5.19 -4.89 -30.86
N VAL A 22 -6.46 -4.48 -30.77
CA VAL A 22 -7.56 -5.02 -31.60
C VAL A 22 -7.36 -4.66 -33.08
N VAL A 23 -6.97 -3.43 -33.40
CA VAL A 23 -6.70 -2.97 -34.77
C VAL A 23 -5.45 -3.64 -35.37
N VAL A 24 -4.39 -3.81 -34.56
CA VAL A 24 -3.15 -4.49 -34.96
C VAL A 24 -3.36 -5.97 -35.27
N VAL A 25 -4.24 -6.66 -34.53
CA VAL A 25 -4.58 -8.07 -34.79
C VAL A 25 -5.49 -8.23 -36.02
N GLY A 26 -6.32 -7.22 -36.35
CA GLY A 26 -7.10 -7.19 -37.59
C GLY A 26 -6.28 -6.87 -38.84
N SER A 27 -5.16 -6.17 -38.67
CA SER A 27 -4.23 -5.77 -39.73
C SER A 27 -3.20 -6.89 -39.99
N LYS A 28 -3.32 -7.57 -41.14
CA LYS A 28 -2.36 -8.60 -41.58
C LYS A 28 -0.98 -8.05 -42.00
N SER A 29 -0.69 -6.76 -41.80
CA SER A 29 0.55 -6.11 -42.25
C SER A 29 1.48 -5.72 -41.09
N PRO A 30 2.64 -6.38 -40.92
CA PRO A 30 3.60 -6.07 -39.86
C PRO A 30 4.21 -4.66 -39.97
N ALA A 31 4.25 -4.08 -41.17
CA ALA A 31 4.78 -2.73 -41.42
C ALA A 31 3.88 -1.61 -40.86
N VAL A 32 2.56 -1.83 -40.79
CA VAL A 32 1.58 -0.89 -40.22
C VAL A 32 1.52 -1.03 -38.69
N ASN A 33 1.76 -2.24 -38.20
CA ASN A 33 1.62 -2.57 -36.79
C ASN A 33 2.76 -2.01 -35.91
N MET A 34 3.99 -1.95 -36.44
CA MET A 34 5.17 -1.48 -35.69
C MET A 34 5.15 0.03 -35.34
N PRO A 35 4.85 0.97 -36.26
CA PRO A 35 4.79 2.39 -35.94
C PRO A 35 3.70 2.73 -34.92
N ILE A 36 2.59 1.98 -34.95
CA ILE A 36 1.44 2.16 -34.07
C ILE A 36 1.76 1.65 -32.65
N LEU A 37 2.40 0.48 -32.54
CA LEU A 37 2.77 -0.13 -31.24
C LEU A 37 3.77 0.73 -30.45
N PHE A 38 4.70 1.39 -31.14
CA PHE A 38 5.76 2.18 -30.51
C PHE A 38 5.48 3.69 -30.50
N GLY A 39 4.83 4.22 -31.53
CA GLY A 39 4.61 5.67 -31.68
C GLY A 39 3.59 6.26 -30.72
N ILE A 40 2.48 5.56 -30.48
CA ILE A 40 1.40 6.07 -29.62
C ILE A 40 1.84 6.17 -28.14
N PRO A 41 2.51 5.16 -27.54
CA PRO A 41 3.06 5.28 -26.20
C PRO A 41 4.09 6.41 -26.07
N LEU A 42 4.94 6.61 -27.08
CA LEU A 42 5.95 7.68 -27.09
C LEU A 42 5.33 9.08 -27.09
N VAL A 43 4.31 9.33 -27.93
CA VAL A 43 3.60 10.61 -27.99
C VAL A 43 2.86 10.91 -26.69
N ALA A 44 2.21 9.89 -26.09
CA ALA A 44 1.54 10.04 -24.79
C ALA A 44 2.53 10.40 -23.66
N THR A 45 3.72 9.79 -23.67
CA THR A 45 4.79 10.05 -22.69
C THR A 45 5.37 11.46 -22.85
N TYR A 46 5.54 11.93 -24.09
CA TYR A 46 6.03 13.27 -24.40
C TYR A 46 5.05 14.37 -24.00
N LEU A 47 3.75 14.19 -24.25
CA LEU A 47 2.70 15.14 -23.81
C LEU A 47 2.62 15.22 -22.28
N ALA A 48 2.76 14.10 -21.57
CA ALA A 48 2.84 14.08 -20.11
C ALA A 48 4.06 14.85 -19.58
N HIS A 49 5.20 14.76 -20.28
CA HIS A 49 6.42 15.51 -19.94
C HIS A 49 6.25 17.03 -20.13
N LEU A 50 5.66 17.48 -21.23
CA LEU A 50 5.42 18.91 -21.50
C LEU A 50 4.47 19.55 -20.49
N VAL A 51 3.43 18.82 -20.04
CA VAL A 51 2.48 19.30 -19.04
C VAL A 51 3.09 19.43 -17.64
N SER A 52 4.16 18.67 -17.34
CA SER A 52 4.87 18.71 -16.06
C SER A 52 5.81 19.92 -15.89
N LYS A 53 6.21 20.59 -16.98
CA LYS A 53 7.18 21.71 -16.97
C LYS A 53 6.58 23.10 -16.74
N ARG A 54 5.25 23.25 -16.70
CA ARG A 54 4.60 24.55 -16.38
C ARG A 54 4.30 24.63 -14.87
N ALA A 55 5.22 25.18 -14.09
CA ALA A 55 4.99 25.55 -12.69
C ALA A 55 4.22 26.89 -12.62
N PRO A 56 3.05 26.97 -11.95
CA PRO A 56 2.36 28.24 -11.76
C PRO A 56 2.80 28.93 -10.44
N ASN A 57 2.60 30.24 -10.36
CA ASN A 57 2.88 31.16 -9.24
C ASN A 57 2.13 30.86 -7.92
N LYS A 58 1.68 29.61 -7.72
CA LYS A 58 0.82 29.15 -6.62
C LYS A 58 1.30 27.77 -6.21
N VAL A 59 1.70 27.62 -4.95
CA VAL A 59 2.16 26.34 -4.40
C VAL A 59 1.12 25.84 -3.42
N LEU A 60 0.54 24.68 -3.72
CA LEU A 60 -0.52 24.07 -2.94
C LEU A 60 0.08 23.02 -1.99
N PHE A 61 -0.29 23.10 -0.73
CA PHE A 61 0.02 22.11 0.27
C PHE A 61 -1.26 21.47 0.77
N GLU A 62 -1.32 20.15 0.76
CA GLU A 62 -2.45 19.40 1.29
C GLU A 62 -2.35 19.33 2.83
N PHE A 63 -3.51 19.23 3.48
CA PHE A 63 -3.58 18.96 4.92
C PHE A 63 -3.38 17.47 5.20
N ARG A 64 -2.81 17.15 6.37
CA ARG A 64 -2.68 15.79 6.92
C ARG A 64 -3.99 15.34 7.57
N VAL A 65 -5.04 15.27 6.77
CA VAL A 65 -6.40 14.90 7.19
C VAL A 65 -6.76 13.51 6.68
N ASP A 66 -7.80 12.91 7.27
CA ASP A 66 -8.31 11.57 6.92
C ASP A 66 -8.43 11.35 5.40
N PRO A 67 -8.22 10.12 4.89
CA PRO A 67 -8.31 9.83 3.46
C PRO A 67 -9.66 10.23 2.88
N ARG A 68 -9.60 11.02 1.80
CA ARG A 68 -10.77 11.62 1.17
C ARG A 68 -11.03 11.04 -0.22
N PRO A 69 -12.29 10.94 -0.64
CA PRO A 69 -12.64 10.75 -2.04
C PRO A 69 -11.94 11.76 -2.96
N SER A 70 -11.56 11.32 -4.17
CA SER A 70 -10.66 12.01 -5.09
C SER A 70 -11.16 13.34 -5.68
N TRP A 71 -12.34 13.80 -5.27
CA TRP A 71 -13.02 15.01 -5.75
C TRP A 71 -13.10 16.13 -4.69
N TYR A 72 -12.49 15.93 -3.51
CA TYR A 72 -12.37 16.93 -2.44
C TYR A 72 -11.03 17.70 -2.51
N ASN A 73 -11.02 18.99 -2.13
CA ASN A 73 -9.79 19.79 -2.00
C ASN A 73 -9.88 20.66 -0.73
N ASP A 74 -9.28 20.20 0.38
CA ASP A 74 -8.88 21.13 1.43
C ASP A 74 -7.37 21.27 1.33
N ALA A 75 -6.90 22.51 1.30
CA ALA A 75 -5.50 22.80 1.10
C ALA A 75 -5.16 24.16 1.71
N VAL A 76 -3.86 24.35 1.93
CA VAL A 76 -3.25 25.66 2.10
C VAL A 76 -2.56 26.03 0.81
N GLU A 77 -2.97 27.13 0.22
CA GLU A 77 -2.32 27.70 -0.95
C GLU A 77 -1.39 28.85 -0.50
N VAL A 78 -0.11 28.73 -0.85
CA VAL A 78 0.85 29.83 -0.74
C VAL A 78 0.79 30.62 -2.04
N THR A 79 0.22 31.81 -1.97
CA THR A 79 0.05 32.73 -3.10
C THR A 79 1.20 33.74 -3.17
N ALA A 80 1.14 34.68 -4.12
CA ALA A 80 2.11 35.77 -4.19
C ALA A 80 2.03 36.74 -3.00
N ASN A 81 0.85 36.86 -2.38
CA ASN A 81 0.54 37.94 -1.43
C ASN A 81 0.18 37.43 -0.02
N GLY A 82 0.12 36.11 0.19
CA GLY A 82 -0.28 35.54 1.47
C GLY A 82 -0.66 34.06 1.40
N LEU A 83 -1.35 33.61 2.44
CA LEU A 83 -1.81 32.23 2.63
C LEU A 83 -3.33 32.16 2.49
N GLU A 84 -3.84 31.23 1.68
CA GLU A 84 -5.26 30.92 1.60
C GLU A 84 -5.51 29.48 2.08
N ILE A 85 -6.29 29.35 3.14
CA ILE A 85 -6.68 28.07 3.75
C ILE A 85 -8.12 27.80 3.38
N THR A 86 -8.37 26.67 2.72
CA THR A 86 -9.74 26.21 2.42
C THR A 86 -9.99 24.87 3.08
N ALA A 87 -11.05 24.76 3.89
CA ALA A 87 -11.50 23.52 4.51
C ALA A 87 -13.00 23.29 4.28
N MET A 88 -13.36 22.14 3.70
CA MET A 88 -14.74 21.81 3.32
C MET A 88 -15.26 20.54 4.00
N SER A 89 -14.39 19.74 4.66
CA SER A 89 -14.78 18.45 5.21
C SER A 89 -14.06 18.05 6.49
N GLY A 90 -14.80 17.39 7.40
CA GLY A 90 -14.32 16.83 8.65
C GLY A 90 -14.98 15.48 8.97
N GLY A 91 -14.20 14.49 9.41
CA GLY A 91 -14.71 13.17 9.79
C GLY A 91 -15.47 12.46 8.67
N GLY A 92 -15.05 12.63 7.41
CA GLY A 92 -15.67 12.00 6.24
C GLY A 92 -17.02 12.58 5.78
N ARG A 93 -17.46 13.74 6.31
CA ARG A 93 -18.71 14.42 5.91
C ARG A 93 -18.48 15.89 5.55
N MET A 94 -19.15 16.36 4.49
CA MET A 94 -19.11 17.75 4.01
C MET A 94 -19.80 18.70 4.98
N ALA A 95 -19.31 19.93 5.08
CA ALA A 95 -20.03 20.99 5.79
C ALA A 95 -21.34 21.35 5.04
N SER A 96 -22.44 21.49 5.76
CA SER A 96 -23.77 21.70 5.17
C SER A 96 -23.92 23.02 4.42
N THR A 97 -23.05 24.00 4.69
CA THR A 97 -23.18 25.40 4.23
C THR A 97 -22.02 25.89 3.35
N GLY A 98 -21.11 25.00 2.92
CA GLY A 98 -19.98 25.33 2.03
C GLY A 98 -18.61 25.30 2.72
N PRO A 99 -17.52 25.68 2.01
CA PRO A 99 -16.17 25.65 2.58
C PRO A 99 -15.93 26.81 3.56
N THR A 100 -15.26 26.51 4.67
CA THR A 100 -14.60 27.55 5.47
C THR A 100 -13.34 28.02 4.74
N ARG A 101 -13.20 29.33 4.57
CA ARG A 101 -11.99 29.95 4.02
C ARG A 101 -11.38 30.91 5.04
N LEU A 102 -10.09 30.76 5.28
CA LEU A 102 -9.28 31.71 6.03
C LEU A 102 -8.19 32.25 5.11
N SER A 103 -7.92 33.54 5.18
CA SER A 103 -6.89 34.18 4.38
C SER A 103 -6.05 35.06 5.28
N TYR A 104 -4.73 34.90 5.20
CA TYR A 104 -3.76 35.70 5.94
C TYR A 104 -2.83 36.38 4.94
N GLY A 105 -2.73 37.71 5.01
CA GLY A 105 -1.69 38.44 4.28
C GLY A 105 -0.32 38.09 4.84
N PHE A 106 0.74 38.26 4.05
CA PHE A 106 2.10 38.11 4.59
C PHE A 106 2.41 39.14 5.69
N ASP A 107 1.78 40.31 5.64
CA ASP A 107 1.89 41.35 6.67
C ASP A 107 1.23 40.95 8.00
N ASP A 108 0.32 39.96 7.97
CA ASP A 108 -0.35 39.45 9.18
C ASP A 108 0.47 38.39 9.91
N LEU A 109 1.60 37.94 9.34
CA LEU A 109 2.42 36.87 9.89
C LEU A 109 3.48 37.41 10.85
N LEU A 110 3.37 37.02 12.12
CA LEU A 110 4.29 37.43 13.19
C LEU A 110 5.33 36.35 13.55
N GLY A 111 5.09 35.09 13.16
CA GLY A 111 6.02 33.99 13.39
C GLY A 111 5.54 32.68 12.79
N ILE A 112 6.48 31.79 12.46
CA ILE A 112 6.14 30.46 11.93
C ILE A 112 7.18 29.42 12.37
N SER A 113 6.71 28.32 12.95
CA SER A 113 7.55 27.19 13.37
C SER A 113 6.83 25.86 13.18
N THR A 114 7.56 24.76 13.36
CA THR A 114 7.00 23.41 13.43
C THR A 114 7.08 22.88 14.84
N ARG A 115 6.04 22.18 15.31
CA ARG A 115 6.07 21.40 16.56
C ARG A 115 5.28 20.12 16.40
N GLN A 116 5.44 19.17 17.31
CA GLN A 116 4.57 17.99 17.36
C GLN A 116 3.18 18.37 17.90
N ALA A 117 2.14 17.84 17.26
CA ALA A 117 0.77 17.89 17.76
C ALA A 117 0.60 17.03 19.00
N VAL A 118 -0.24 17.50 19.92
CA VAL A 118 -0.46 16.93 21.23
C VAL A 118 -1.89 16.38 21.30
N PRO A 119 -2.12 15.22 21.96
CA PRO A 119 -3.46 14.71 22.17
C PRO A 119 -4.33 15.72 22.95
N GLY A 120 -5.54 15.99 22.46
CA GLY A 120 -6.50 16.89 23.14
C GLY A 120 -6.40 18.38 22.76
N GLU A 121 -5.60 18.74 21.76
CA GLU A 121 -5.55 20.13 21.27
C GLU A 121 -6.88 20.65 20.74
N ALA A 122 -7.09 21.97 20.90
CA ALA A 122 -8.18 22.70 20.29
C ALA A 122 -8.23 22.46 18.77
N PRO A 123 -9.42 22.46 18.15
CA PRO A 123 -9.54 22.22 16.73
C PRO A 123 -8.74 23.25 15.93
N TRP A 124 -8.04 22.79 14.89
CA TRP A 124 -7.24 23.67 14.04
C TRP A 124 -8.10 24.56 13.14
N ILE A 125 -9.34 24.17 12.84
CA ILE A 125 -10.29 25.07 12.16
C ILE A 125 -11.71 24.67 12.54
N THR A 126 -12.60 25.65 12.62
CA THR A 126 -14.04 25.40 12.80
C THR A 126 -14.75 25.53 11.45
N LEU A 127 -15.47 24.49 11.06
CA LEU A 127 -16.27 24.48 9.84
C LEU A 127 -17.47 25.44 9.97
N THR A 128 -18.04 25.85 8.83
CA THR A 128 -19.23 26.73 8.78
C THR A 128 -20.47 26.13 9.44
N ASP A 129 -20.47 24.82 9.70
CA ASP A 129 -21.54 24.10 10.42
C ASP A 129 -21.25 23.93 11.92
N GLY A 130 -20.20 24.59 12.44
CA GLY A 130 -19.81 24.58 13.85
C GLY A 130 -18.92 23.41 14.27
N ARG A 131 -18.63 22.46 13.38
CA ARG A 131 -17.74 21.33 13.71
C ARG A 131 -16.27 21.77 13.72
N GLY A 132 -15.59 21.58 14.85
CA GLY A 132 -14.15 21.74 14.94
C GLY A 132 -13.40 20.56 14.31
N LEU A 133 -12.44 20.83 13.41
CA LEU A 133 -11.53 19.82 12.89
C LEU A 133 -10.37 19.64 13.87
N PRO A 134 -10.18 18.44 14.44
CA PRO A 134 -9.15 18.23 15.44
C PRO A 134 -7.76 18.22 14.78
N VAL A 135 -6.73 18.60 15.55
CA VAL A 135 -5.34 18.54 15.09
C VAL A 135 -4.93 17.06 14.94
N PRO A 136 -4.51 16.60 13.74
CA PRO A 136 -3.97 15.27 13.52
C PRO A 136 -2.57 15.13 14.13
N ALA A 137 -2.20 13.92 14.54
CA ALA A 137 -0.91 13.64 15.17
C ALA A 137 0.29 13.83 14.21
N GLY A 138 1.44 14.21 14.78
CA GLY A 138 2.71 14.44 14.08
C GLY A 138 3.08 15.93 13.99
N ASP A 139 4.09 16.28 13.18
CA ASP A 139 4.50 17.67 13.04
C ASP A 139 3.39 18.56 12.46
N VAL A 140 3.09 19.66 13.14
CA VAL A 140 2.16 20.71 12.73
C VAL A 140 2.91 22.02 12.63
N VAL A 141 2.41 22.91 11.78
CA VAL A 141 2.90 24.27 11.66
C VAL A 141 2.16 25.13 12.67
N VAL A 142 2.90 25.89 13.48
CA VAL A 142 2.34 26.94 14.32
C VAL A 142 2.55 28.25 13.58
N LEU A 143 1.46 28.86 13.17
CA LEU A 143 1.42 30.17 12.54
C LEU A 143 0.98 31.18 13.60
N ARG A 144 1.85 32.10 13.99
CA ARG A 144 1.46 33.22 14.84
C ARG A 144 1.09 34.39 13.94
N THR A 145 -0.16 34.84 14.05
CA THR A 145 -0.68 36.00 13.33
C THR A 145 -1.08 37.10 14.30
N THR A 146 -1.45 38.27 13.77
CA THR A 146 -2.02 39.37 14.55
C THR A 146 -3.30 38.99 15.30
N SER A 147 -4.04 37.98 14.83
CA SER A 147 -5.27 37.47 15.45
C SER A 147 -5.05 36.36 16.49
N GLY A 148 -3.82 35.88 16.67
CA GLY A 148 -3.48 34.82 17.62
C GLY A 148 -2.62 33.70 17.02
N GLU A 149 -2.56 32.57 17.71
CA GLU A 149 -1.83 31.39 17.23
C GLU A 149 -2.77 30.42 16.52
N GLN A 150 -2.38 30.01 15.31
CA GLN A 150 -3.11 29.13 14.44
C GLN A 150 -2.26 27.89 14.16
N VAL A 151 -2.79 26.72 14.51
CA VAL A 151 -2.14 25.43 14.21
C VAL A 151 -2.59 24.97 12.82
N LEU A 152 -1.68 24.51 11.97
CA LEU A 152 -1.97 24.01 10.63
C LEU A 152 -1.31 22.64 10.42
N PRO A 153 -2.10 21.58 10.20
CA PRO A 153 -1.55 20.25 9.96
C PRO A 153 -1.22 20.03 8.48
N VAL A 154 -0.13 20.63 8.01
CA VAL A 154 0.31 20.52 6.61
C VAL A 154 1.03 19.18 6.37
N GLU A 155 0.94 18.60 5.16
CA GLU A 155 1.60 17.32 4.80
C GLU A 155 3.14 17.40 4.91
N ASP A 156 3.74 18.49 4.45
CA ASP A 156 5.18 18.78 4.56
C ASP A 156 5.43 20.06 5.40
N PRO A 157 5.33 20.00 6.75
CA PRO A 157 5.43 21.19 7.61
C PRO A 157 6.74 21.95 7.40
N GLN A 158 7.87 21.25 7.31
CA GLN A 158 9.18 21.89 7.11
C GLN A 158 9.30 22.58 5.76
N LYS A 159 8.80 21.98 4.67
CA LYS A 159 8.81 22.63 3.34
C LYS A 159 7.86 23.81 3.28
N PHE A 160 6.70 23.69 3.93
CA PHE A 160 5.76 24.79 4.05
C PHE A 160 6.40 25.97 4.80
N VAL A 161 7.00 25.72 5.97
CA VAL A 161 7.73 26.73 6.74
C VAL A 161 8.87 27.34 5.94
N ALA A 162 9.69 26.52 5.27
CA ALA A 162 10.79 27.01 4.43
C ALA A 162 10.29 27.88 3.28
N LEU A 163 9.19 27.50 2.61
CA LEU A 163 8.60 28.30 1.54
C LEU A 163 8.03 29.62 2.08
N VAL A 164 7.30 29.62 3.19
CA VAL A 164 6.76 30.85 3.78
C VAL A 164 7.89 31.78 4.23
N ARG A 165 8.92 31.24 4.90
CA ARG A 165 10.13 32.01 5.28
C ARG A 165 10.90 32.55 4.07
N SER A 166 10.88 31.85 2.93
CA SER A 166 11.48 32.35 1.68
C SER A 166 10.71 33.53 1.07
N ARG A 167 9.43 33.69 1.42
CA ARG A 167 8.56 34.78 0.94
C ARG A 167 8.50 35.95 1.91
N VAL A 168 8.73 35.70 3.20
CA VAL A 168 8.71 36.71 4.28
C VAL A 168 10.00 36.61 5.09
N SER A 169 10.96 37.47 4.77
CA SER A 169 12.26 37.51 5.43
C SER A 169 12.13 37.98 6.88
N GLY A 170 12.69 37.22 7.83
CA GLY A 170 12.82 37.64 9.24
C GLY A 170 11.76 37.12 10.22
N LEU A 171 10.89 36.17 9.81
CA LEU A 171 9.91 35.56 10.72
C LEU A 171 10.59 34.75 11.87
N PRO A 172 10.32 35.07 13.15
CA PRO A 172 10.90 34.37 14.31
C PRO A 172 10.26 32.99 14.58
N GLU A 173 10.96 32.15 15.36
CA GLU A 173 10.46 30.85 15.84
C GLU A 173 9.54 30.99 17.06
N VAL A 174 8.43 30.25 17.06
CA VAL A 174 7.44 30.21 18.15
C VAL A 174 7.63 28.91 18.95
N HIS A 175 7.72 29.00 20.28
CA HIS A 175 7.84 27.86 21.20
C HIS A 175 6.61 27.82 22.13
N SER A 176 5.82 26.74 22.07
CA SER A 176 4.64 26.53 22.92
C SER A 176 4.73 25.16 23.60
N THR A 177 4.61 25.10 24.93
CA THR A 177 4.62 23.85 25.72
C THR A 177 3.20 23.44 26.16
N PRO A 178 2.76 22.20 25.90
CA PRO A 178 1.44 21.71 26.29
C PRO A 178 1.39 21.11 27.70
N VAL A 179 0.22 21.13 28.32
CA VAL A 179 -0.12 20.44 29.58
C VAL A 179 -0.89 19.16 29.24
N VAL A 180 -0.52 18.01 29.85
CA VAL A 180 -1.13 16.69 29.59
C VAL A 180 -1.65 16.09 30.90
N GLN A 181 -2.87 15.56 30.88
CA GLN A 181 -3.41 14.62 31.89
C GLN A 181 -3.49 13.22 31.27
N THR A 182 -3.03 12.20 32.00
CA THR A 182 -3.10 10.78 31.62
C THR A 182 -3.88 10.00 32.68
N ASP A 183 -4.92 9.28 32.25
CA ASP A 183 -5.57 8.24 33.07
C ASP A 183 -5.41 6.84 32.45
N SER A 184 -5.58 5.86 33.33
CA SER A 184 -5.05 4.49 33.37
C SER A 184 -5.77 3.44 32.51
N HIS A 185 -5.03 2.72 31.64
CA HIS A 185 -5.39 1.36 31.19
C HIS A 185 -4.11 0.55 30.87
N LEU A 186 -3.69 -0.33 31.78
CA LEU A 186 -2.41 -1.07 31.69
C LEU A 186 -2.53 -2.60 31.54
N ASP A 187 -3.73 -3.18 31.60
CA ASP A 187 -3.84 -4.64 31.79
C ASP A 187 -4.04 -5.47 30.51
N GLU A 188 -4.20 -4.84 29.34
CA GLU A 188 -4.54 -5.56 28.08
C GLU A 188 -3.41 -5.65 27.04
N VAL A 189 -2.27 -5.05 27.35
CA VAL A 189 -1.06 -5.12 26.52
C VAL A 189 -0.05 -5.96 27.28
N GLY A 190 0.61 -6.92 26.62
CA GLY A 190 1.73 -7.64 27.25
C GLY A 190 2.77 -6.65 27.75
N GLU A 191 3.59 -7.01 28.74
CA GLU A 191 4.61 -6.09 29.24
C GLU A 191 5.54 -5.66 28.09
N GLY A 192 5.51 -4.36 27.77
CA GLY A 192 6.45 -3.77 26.81
C GLY A 192 7.87 -3.82 27.38
N PRO A 193 8.91 -3.84 26.53
CA PRO A 193 10.28 -3.74 27.01
C PRO A 193 10.49 -2.43 27.80
N PRO A 194 11.47 -2.38 28.71
CA PRO A 194 11.73 -1.19 29.51
C PRO A 194 11.95 0.04 28.61
N PRO A 195 11.45 1.22 29.03
CA PRO A 195 11.49 2.45 28.23
C PRO A 195 12.92 2.97 27.99
N THR A 196 13.91 2.41 28.69
CA THR A 196 15.32 2.77 28.59
C THR A 196 16.16 1.55 28.24
N GLY A 197 16.87 1.62 27.11
CA GLY A 197 17.81 0.59 26.68
C GLY A 197 19.25 0.79 27.18
N GLU A 198 20.11 -0.21 26.99
CA GLU A 198 21.55 -0.07 27.20
C GLU A 198 22.18 0.81 26.12
N ARG A 199 23.31 1.44 26.45
CA ARG A 199 24.06 2.24 25.48
C ARG A 199 24.73 1.31 24.46
N THR A 200 24.63 1.70 23.20
CA THR A 200 25.06 0.89 22.06
C THR A 200 26.32 1.46 21.44
N THR A 201 27.18 0.59 20.91
CA THR A 201 28.38 0.99 20.18
C THR A 201 28.25 0.58 18.72
N PRO A 202 28.37 1.52 17.78
CA PRO A 202 28.13 1.19 16.39
C PRO A 202 29.34 0.46 15.77
N VAL A 203 29.06 -0.61 15.04
CA VAL A 203 30.02 -1.53 14.39
C VAL A 203 29.92 -1.39 12.87
N GLU A 204 30.98 -1.74 12.14
CA GLU A 204 30.94 -1.76 10.67
C GLU A 204 30.00 -2.87 10.18
N GLY A 205 29.01 -2.50 9.35
CA GLY A 205 28.03 -3.43 8.80
C GLY A 205 28.52 -4.07 7.49
N PRO A 206 27.86 -5.16 7.03
CA PRO A 206 28.09 -5.68 5.69
C PRO A 206 27.80 -4.61 4.64
N ALA A 207 28.67 -4.50 3.63
CA ALA A 207 28.51 -3.56 2.54
C ALA A 207 27.13 -3.71 1.88
N VAL A 208 26.39 -2.60 1.78
CA VAL A 208 25.09 -2.58 1.10
C VAL A 208 25.33 -2.62 -0.39
N SER A 209 24.99 -3.74 -1.04
CA SER A 209 25.03 -3.83 -2.50
C SER A 209 23.86 -3.05 -3.10
N LEU A 210 24.07 -1.75 -3.32
CA LEU A 210 23.09 -0.87 -3.96
C LEU A 210 22.98 -1.12 -5.47
N THR A 211 23.78 -2.03 -6.04
CA THR A 211 23.86 -2.27 -7.47
C THR A 211 22.75 -3.22 -7.93
N GLY A 212 21.87 -2.72 -8.78
CA GLY A 212 20.92 -3.54 -9.51
C GLY A 212 20.42 -2.79 -10.75
N PRO A 213 19.72 -3.49 -11.67
CA PRO A 213 19.21 -2.86 -12.88
C PRO A 213 18.33 -1.65 -12.53
N PRO A 214 18.39 -0.55 -13.28
CA PRO A 214 17.54 0.61 -13.03
C PRO A 214 16.06 0.23 -13.17
N LEU A 215 15.18 0.99 -12.51
CA LEU A 215 13.75 0.72 -12.49
C LEU A 215 13.16 0.56 -13.90
N ALA A 216 13.60 1.39 -14.85
CA ALA A 216 13.19 1.32 -16.25
C ALA A 216 13.49 -0.05 -16.89
N VAL A 217 14.68 -0.61 -16.66
CA VAL A 217 15.06 -1.94 -17.17
C VAL A 217 14.26 -3.04 -16.49
N ARG A 218 13.99 -2.92 -15.18
CA ARG A 218 13.15 -3.87 -14.45
C ARG A 218 11.72 -3.90 -14.99
N TRP A 219 11.15 -2.74 -15.32
CA TRP A 219 9.84 -2.66 -16.00
C TRP A 219 9.90 -3.21 -17.42
N LEU A 220 10.88 -2.78 -18.22
CA LEU A 220 11.02 -3.22 -19.60
C LEU A 220 11.14 -4.75 -19.70
N VAL A 221 11.97 -5.38 -18.86
CA VAL A 221 12.19 -6.82 -18.90
C VAL A 221 11.12 -7.54 -18.08
N GLY A 222 10.98 -7.18 -16.80
CA GLY A 222 10.14 -7.93 -15.86
C GLY A 222 8.64 -7.78 -16.13
N ALA A 223 8.17 -6.58 -16.48
CA ALA A 223 6.75 -6.38 -16.78
C ALA A 223 6.38 -6.99 -18.13
N THR A 224 7.27 -6.93 -19.12
CA THR A 224 7.05 -7.58 -20.43
C THR A 224 7.00 -9.10 -20.30
N LEU A 225 7.90 -9.72 -19.54
CA LEU A 225 7.84 -11.16 -19.26
C LEU A 225 6.52 -11.55 -18.58
N ALA A 226 6.10 -10.77 -17.57
CA ALA A 226 4.85 -11.04 -16.87
C ALA A 226 3.62 -10.85 -17.76
N LEU A 227 3.59 -9.80 -18.58
CA LEU A 227 2.52 -9.54 -19.54
C LEU A 227 2.48 -10.64 -20.62
N ALA A 228 3.64 -11.10 -21.09
CA ALA A 228 3.75 -12.19 -22.05
C ALA A 228 3.17 -13.49 -21.50
N GLY A 229 3.54 -13.87 -20.27
CA GLY A 229 3.00 -15.06 -19.59
C GLY A 229 1.52 -14.95 -19.21
N THR A 230 1.04 -13.75 -18.88
CA THR A 230 -0.34 -13.58 -18.37
C THR A 230 -1.37 -13.44 -19.50
N VAL A 231 -1.01 -12.74 -20.58
CA VAL A 231 -1.94 -12.30 -21.63
C VAL A 231 -1.53 -12.82 -23.00
N VAL A 232 -0.29 -12.59 -23.43
CA VAL A 232 0.14 -12.84 -24.81
C VAL A 232 0.10 -14.34 -25.13
N LEU A 233 0.78 -15.18 -24.36
CA LEU A 233 0.85 -16.62 -24.63
C LEU A 233 -0.52 -17.31 -24.60
N PRO A 234 -1.38 -17.08 -23.57
CA PRO A 234 -2.76 -17.60 -23.60
C PRO A 234 -3.55 -17.12 -24.82
N SER A 235 -3.43 -15.84 -25.20
CA SER A 235 -4.17 -15.30 -26.34
C SER A 235 -3.70 -15.89 -27.66
N VAL A 236 -2.39 -16.03 -27.86
CA VAL A 236 -1.82 -16.65 -29.07
C VAL A 236 -2.22 -18.12 -29.16
N ALA A 237 -2.15 -18.88 -28.07
CA ALA A 237 -2.56 -20.28 -28.06
C ALA A 237 -4.04 -20.44 -28.46
N LEU A 238 -4.91 -19.57 -27.96
CA LEU A 238 -6.34 -19.56 -28.28
C LEU A 238 -6.62 -19.11 -29.73
N LEU A 239 -5.96 -18.05 -30.20
CA LEU A 239 -6.16 -17.51 -31.56
C LEU A 239 -5.61 -18.44 -32.65
N THR A 240 -4.54 -19.18 -32.36
CA THR A 240 -3.92 -20.11 -33.32
C THR A 240 -4.61 -21.45 -33.37
N THR A 241 -5.50 -21.77 -32.42
CA THR A 241 -6.25 -23.02 -32.38
C THR A 241 -7.60 -22.84 -33.07
N PRO A 242 -7.86 -23.52 -34.20
CA PRO A 242 -9.12 -23.38 -34.92
C PRO A 242 -10.34 -23.78 -34.08
N GLY A 243 -11.44 -23.04 -34.23
CA GLY A 243 -12.71 -23.36 -33.58
C GLY A 243 -12.80 -23.00 -32.10
N VAL A 244 -11.82 -22.29 -31.54
CA VAL A 244 -11.91 -21.66 -30.23
C VAL A 244 -12.77 -20.39 -30.32
N PRO A 245 -13.83 -20.23 -29.51
CA PRO A 245 -14.66 -19.04 -29.53
C PRO A 245 -13.90 -17.78 -29.09
N TRP A 246 -14.15 -16.64 -29.74
CA TRP A 246 -13.57 -15.35 -29.37
C TRP A 246 -13.86 -14.96 -27.92
N ALA A 247 -15.00 -15.39 -27.37
CA ALA A 247 -15.39 -15.17 -25.98
C ALA A 247 -14.37 -15.75 -24.99
N VAL A 248 -13.60 -16.78 -25.34
CA VAL A 248 -12.56 -17.37 -24.47
C VAL A 248 -11.38 -16.41 -24.28
N LEU A 249 -11.13 -15.50 -25.23
CA LEU A 249 -10.08 -14.47 -25.10
C LEU A 249 -10.38 -13.46 -23.99
N THR A 250 -11.63 -13.35 -23.54
CA THR A 250 -11.99 -12.52 -22.39
C THR A 250 -11.24 -12.96 -21.12
N ALA A 251 -10.88 -14.25 -20.99
CA ALA A 251 -10.08 -14.74 -19.87
C ALA A 251 -8.68 -14.12 -19.84
N ALA A 252 -8.02 -14.03 -21.00
CA ALA A 252 -6.73 -13.34 -21.12
C ALA A 252 -6.89 -11.82 -20.90
N GLY A 253 -7.98 -11.23 -21.36
CA GLY A 253 -8.33 -9.83 -21.09
C GLY A 253 -8.51 -9.53 -19.60
N VAL A 254 -9.28 -10.35 -18.88
CA VAL A 254 -9.48 -10.24 -17.42
C VAL A 254 -8.15 -10.40 -16.69
N ALA A 255 -7.33 -11.40 -17.05
CA ALA A 255 -6.01 -11.59 -16.48
C ALA A 255 -5.11 -10.35 -16.73
N GLY A 256 -5.18 -9.74 -17.91
CA GLY A 256 -4.51 -8.49 -18.24
C GLY A 256 -4.97 -7.31 -17.38
N VAL A 257 -6.28 -7.12 -17.20
CA VAL A 257 -6.83 -6.08 -16.32
C VAL A 257 -6.36 -6.29 -14.88
N VAL A 258 -6.47 -7.52 -14.36
CA VAL A 258 -6.00 -7.84 -13.00
C VAL A 258 -4.49 -7.62 -12.89
N TRP A 259 -3.72 -7.94 -13.92
CA TRP A 259 -2.28 -7.65 -13.95
C TRP A 259 -2.01 -6.15 -13.91
N VAL A 260 -2.71 -5.32 -14.69
CA VAL A 260 -2.57 -3.85 -14.66
C VAL A 260 -2.93 -3.29 -13.28
N LEU A 261 -4.01 -3.77 -12.66
CA LEU A 261 -4.42 -3.38 -11.31
C LEU A 261 -3.38 -3.79 -10.24
N ASN A 262 -2.66 -4.88 -10.48
CA ASN A 262 -1.60 -5.40 -9.61
C ASN A 262 -0.20 -5.14 -10.17
N ARG A 263 -0.03 -4.17 -11.10
CA ARG A 263 1.28 -3.88 -11.71
C ARG A 263 2.31 -3.47 -10.67
N ASN A 264 1.85 -2.87 -9.58
CA ASN A 264 2.68 -2.45 -8.47
C ASN A 264 2.99 -3.59 -7.47
N VAL A 265 2.55 -4.83 -7.73
CA VAL A 265 2.69 -5.97 -6.82
C VAL A 265 3.33 -7.16 -7.54
N PRO A 266 4.65 -7.10 -7.84
CA PRO A 266 5.30 -8.04 -8.77
C PRO A 266 5.27 -9.51 -8.30
N TRP A 267 5.24 -9.75 -7.00
CA TRP A 267 5.18 -11.10 -6.44
C TRP A 267 3.84 -11.83 -6.73
N VAL A 268 2.81 -11.09 -7.15
CA VAL A 268 1.50 -11.65 -7.55
C VAL A 268 1.47 -12.00 -9.03
N TRP A 269 2.34 -11.44 -9.87
CA TRP A 269 2.25 -11.57 -11.34
C TRP A 269 2.18 -13.01 -11.83
N GLY A 270 3.05 -13.91 -11.34
CA GLY A 270 2.99 -15.33 -11.68
C GLY A 270 1.67 -16.01 -11.29
N ARG A 271 0.98 -15.50 -10.27
CA ARG A 271 -0.34 -16.00 -9.84
C ARG A 271 -1.47 -15.50 -10.74
N VAL A 272 -1.33 -14.31 -11.32
CA VAL A 272 -2.33 -13.72 -12.22
C VAL A 272 -2.49 -14.57 -13.49
N ALA A 273 -1.42 -15.22 -13.94
CA ALA A 273 -1.46 -16.15 -15.07
C ALA A 273 -2.49 -17.30 -14.88
N PHE A 274 -2.77 -17.71 -13.63
CA PHE A 274 -3.78 -18.74 -13.36
C PHE A 274 -5.23 -18.28 -13.60
N LEU A 275 -5.48 -17.01 -13.91
CA LEU A 275 -6.80 -16.54 -14.31
C LEU A 275 -7.13 -16.85 -15.77
N SER A 276 -6.10 -17.00 -16.63
CA SER A 276 -6.27 -17.27 -18.06
C SER A 276 -5.84 -18.70 -18.43
N VAL A 277 -4.80 -19.24 -17.79
CA VAL A 277 -4.19 -20.53 -18.15
C VAL A 277 -5.15 -21.73 -18.03
N PRO A 278 -5.83 -21.99 -16.90
CA PRO A 278 -6.67 -23.18 -16.77
C PRO A 278 -7.82 -23.22 -17.79
N ILE A 279 -8.39 -22.06 -18.08
CA ILE A 279 -9.49 -21.93 -19.05
C ILE A 279 -8.98 -22.14 -20.46
N SER A 280 -7.82 -21.57 -20.78
CA SER A 280 -7.20 -21.79 -22.08
C SER A 280 -6.91 -23.28 -22.28
N VAL A 281 -6.39 -23.96 -21.26
CA VAL A 281 -6.12 -25.40 -21.28
C VAL A 281 -7.39 -26.22 -21.50
N ILE A 282 -8.49 -25.95 -20.78
CA ILE A 282 -9.77 -26.67 -20.96
C ILE A 282 -10.26 -26.59 -22.40
N TRP A 283 -10.24 -25.39 -22.99
CA TRP A 283 -10.67 -25.20 -24.37
C TRP A 283 -9.71 -25.84 -25.39
N LEU A 284 -8.41 -25.78 -25.14
CA LEU A 284 -7.41 -26.44 -25.98
C LEU A 284 -7.56 -27.97 -25.98
N ILE A 285 -7.87 -28.58 -24.83
CA ILE A 285 -8.15 -30.03 -24.74
C ILE A 285 -9.34 -30.40 -25.64
N GLY A 286 -10.43 -29.62 -25.56
CA GLY A 286 -11.63 -29.87 -26.36
C GLY A 286 -11.46 -29.61 -27.87
N LYS A 287 -10.39 -28.91 -28.27
CA LYS A 287 -10.10 -28.54 -29.67
C LYS A 287 -8.82 -29.17 -30.23
N GLY A 288 -8.21 -30.11 -29.51
CA GLY A 288 -7.01 -30.82 -29.96
C GLY A 288 -5.72 -29.99 -29.93
N GLY A 289 -5.70 -28.84 -29.24
CA GLY A 289 -4.55 -27.94 -29.12
C GLY A 289 -3.49 -28.41 -28.11
N TYR A 290 -3.20 -29.71 -28.06
CA TYR A 290 -2.40 -30.34 -26.99
C TYR A 290 -0.96 -29.78 -26.88
N VAL A 291 -0.39 -29.31 -27.98
CA VAL A 291 0.97 -28.73 -28.05
C VAL A 291 1.11 -27.51 -27.12
N TRP A 292 0.05 -26.72 -26.96
CA TRP A 292 0.07 -25.51 -26.14
C TRP A 292 -0.11 -25.77 -24.64
N ILE A 293 -0.67 -26.91 -24.24
CA ILE A 293 -0.99 -27.21 -22.84
C ILE A 293 0.25 -27.17 -21.92
N PRO A 294 1.35 -27.89 -22.20
CA PRO A 294 2.54 -27.85 -21.34
C PRO A 294 3.18 -26.45 -21.34
N VAL A 295 3.14 -25.75 -22.47
CA VAL A 295 3.62 -24.36 -22.58
C VAL A 295 2.84 -23.46 -21.64
N LEU A 296 1.50 -23.51 -21.66
CA LEU A 296 0.68 -22.66 -20.81
C LEU A 296 0.79 -23.00 -19.31
N LEU A 297 0.85 -24.28 -18.96
CA LEU A 297 0.90 -24.71 -17.55
C LEU A 297 2.24 -24.40 -16.88
N VAL A 298 3.35 -24.44 -17.63
CA VAL A 298 4.70 -24.26 -17.08
C VAL A 298 5.23 -22.86 -17.38
N LEU A 299 5.21 -22.42 -18.64
CA LEU A 299 5.89 -21.21 -19.07
C LEU A 299 5.17 -19.95 -18.59
N CYS A 300 3.84 -19.89 -18.64
CA CYS A 300 3.08 -18.71 -18.22
C CYS A 300 3.32 -18.32 -16.74
N PRO A 301 3.16 -19.22 -15.75
CA PRO A 301 3.45 -18.87 -14.36
C PRO A 301 4.95 -18.63 -14.12
N MET A 302 5.83 -19.36 -14.83
CA MET A 302 7.28 -19.17 -14.75
C MET A 302 7.70 -17.77 -15.23
N LEU A 303 7.17 -17.29 -16.36
CA LEU A 303 7.46 -15.94 -16.88
C LEU A 303 6.97 -14.85 -15.93
N GLY A 304 5.79 -15.00 -15.34
CA GLY A 304 5.31 -14.07 -14.32
C GLY A 304 6.15 -14.10 -13.04
N TYR A 305 6.64 -15.27 -12.62
CA TYR A 305 7.54 -15.41 -11.48
C TYR A 305 8.93 -14.80 -11.75
N LEU A 306 9.51 -15.07 -12.91
CA LEU A 306 10.79 -14.49 -13.36
C LEU A 306 10.69 -12.98 -13.52
N GLY A 307 9.58 -12.50 -14.09
CA GLY A 307 9.30 -11.07 -14.18
C GLY A 307 9.23 -10.41 -12.81
N GLY A 308 8.54 -11.04 -11.85
CA GLY A 308 8.50 -10.57 -10.46
C GLY A 308 9.85 -10.64 -9.74
N ARG A 309 10.72 -11.61 -10.09
CA ARG A 309 12.07 -11.77 -9.53
C ARG A 309 12.97 -10.56 -9.82
N MET A 310 12.74 -9.85 -10.93
CA MET A 310 13.45 -8.62 -11.28
C MET A 310 13.17 -7.46 -10.29
N PHE A 311 12.14 -7.57 -9.45
CA PHE A 311 11.75 -6.56 -8.46
C PHE A 311 12.09 -6.97 -7.02
N ARG A 312 13.04 -7.88 -6.82
CA ARG A 312 13.67 -8.14 -5.51
C ARG A 312 14.45 -6.91 -5.02
N LEU A 313 14.73 -6.88 -3.70
CA LEU A 313 15.44 -5.82 -2.97
C LEU A 313 16.62 -5.24 -3.75
N GLY A 314 16.76 -3.91 -3.68
CA GLY A 314 17.79 -3.15 -4.39
C GLY A 314 17.48 -1.64 -4.38
N ALA A 315 18.52 -0.81 -4.55
CA ALA A 315 18.47 0.63 -4.31
C ALA A 315 17.40 1.40 -5.10
N ASN A 316 17.03 0.91 -6.29
CA ASN A 316 16.16 1.61 -7.24
C ASN A 316 14.77 0.96 -7.40
N LEU A 317 14.15 0.55 -6.29
CA LEU A 317 12.77 0.08 -6.26
C LEU A 317 11.84 1.26 -5.99
N GLY A 318 11.44 1.95 -7.06
CA GLY A 318 10.59 3.14 -6.99
C GLY A 318 9.42 3.02 -6.01
N ARG A 319 8.99 4.15 -5.45
CA ARG A 319 8.04 4.23 -4.32
C ARG A 319 6.73 3.45 -4.49
N ASN A 320 6.29 3.24 -5.72
CA ASN A 320 5.00 2.61 -6.01
C ASN A 320 5.03 1.08 -6.02
N VAL A 321 6.19 0.43 -6.00
CA VAL A 321 6.30 -1.03 -6.10
C VAL A 321 6.32 -1.67 -4.72
N GLU A 322 5.40 -2.60 -4.47
CA GLU A 322 5.38 -3.44 -3.28
C GLU A 322 6.50 -4.48 -3.34
N VAL A 323 7.34 -4.49 -2.30
CA VAL A 323 8.47 -5.41 -2.18
C VAL A 323 8.18 -6.39 -1.06
N ARG A 324 8.21 -7.68 -1.39
CA ARG A 324 8.10 -8.75 -0.40
C ARG A 324 9.50 -9.18 0.04
N VAL A 325 9.76 -9.10 1.34
CA VAL A 325 11.01 -9.50 1.98
C VAL A 325 10.73 -10.69 2.91
N PRO A 326 11.24 -11.89 2.59
CA PRO A 326 11.15 -13.01 3.52
C PRO A 326 12.05 -12.74 4.73
N LEU A 327 11.52 -12.97 5.92
CA LEU A 327 12.25 -12.90 7.19
C LEU A 327 12.70 -14.31 7.60
N ARG A 328 13.74 -14.41 8.43
CA ARG A 328 14.35 -15.71 8.79
C ARG A 328 13.47 -16.59 9.66
N ASP A 329 12.57 -15.99 10.43
CA ASP A 329 11.54 -16.67 11.23
C ASP A 329 10.41 -17.30 10.37
N GLY A 330 10.51 -17.19 9.04
CA GLY A 330 9.50 -17.64 8.08
C GLY A 330 8.35 -16.65 7.89
N SER A 331 8.36 -15.52 8.60
CA SER A 331 7.43 -14.42 8.38
C SER A 331 7.81 -13.65 7.11
N SER A 332 6.96 -12.73 6.67
CA SER A 332 7.23 -11.90 5.48
C SER A 332 6.89 -10.45 5.77
N LEU A 333 7.85 -9.57 5.53
CA LEU A 333 7.64 -8.13 5.55
C LEU A 333 7.30 -7.64 4.13
N TYR A 334 6.25 -6.84 4.01
CA TYR A 334 5.84 -6.21 2.76
C TYR A 334 6.06 -4.72 2.87
N VAL A 335 7.01 -4.20 2.09
CA VAL A 335 7.26 -2.76 1.97
C VAL A 335 6.34 -2.23 0.88
N GLN A 336 5.22 -1.63 1.28
CA GLN A 336 4.26 -1.03 0.36
C GLN A 336 4.64 0.43 0.06
N ARG A 337 3.75 1.17 -0.61
CA ARG A 337 3.99 2.57 -0.99
C ARG A 337 4.08 3.47 0.24
N ASP A 338 3.17 3.27 1.18
CA ASP A 338 2.83 4.13 2.30
C ASP A 338 2.99 3.45 3.67
N ARG A 339 3.10 2.12 3.68
CA ARG A 339 3.11 1.32 4.90
C ARG A 339 4.02 0.10 4.81
N LEU A 340 4.47 -0.37 5.96
CA LEU A 340 5.10 -1.66 6.17
C LEU A 340 4.07 -2.62 6.71
N VAL A 341 3.95 -3.81 6.11
CA VAL A 341 3.05 -4.85 6.60
C VAL A 341 3.86 -6.08 6.98
N HIS A 342 3.92 -6.40 8.27
CA HIS A 342 4.50 -7.63 8.78
C HIS A 342 3.45 -8.73 8.77
N LYS A 343 3.68 -9.81 8.03
CA LYS A 343 2.83 -11.01 8.05
C LYS A 343 3.55 -12.10 8.82
N PRO A 344 3.08 -12.46 10.02
CA PRO A 344 3.69 -13.49 10.85
C PRO A 344 3.64 -14.87 10.17
N ASN A 345 4.54 -15.76 10.60
CA ASN A 345 4.58 -17.14 10.11
C ASN A 345 3.33 -17.90 10.57
N ARG A 346 2.75 -18.72 9.68
CA ARG A 346 1.52 -19.51 9.93
C ARG A 346 1.67 -20.55 11.03
N ALA A 347 2.90 -20.88 11.44
CA ALA A 347 3.19 -21.85 12.49
C ALA A 347 2.90 -21.34 13.92
N HIS A 348 2.65 -20.04 14.12
CA HIS A 348 2.20 -19.55 15.42
C HIS A 348 0.72 -19.91 15.60
N ALA A 349 0.47 -20.98 16.35
CA ALA A 349 -0.83 -21.56 16.67
C ALA A 349 -1.83 -20.59 17.36
N THR A 350 -1.40 -19.37 17.68
CA THR A 350 -2.15 -18.35 18.41
C THR A 350 -2.58 -17.21 17.50
N GLY A 351 -3.50 -17.48 16.56
CA GLY A 351 -4.33 -16.44 15.92
C GLY A 351 -3.61 -15.21 15.35
N SER A 352 -2.38 -15.36 14.86
CA SER A 352 -1.55 -14.23 14.45
C SER A 352 -2.11 -13.56 13.18
N TYR A 353 -2.40 -12.26 13.27
CA TYR A 353 -2.87 -11.46 12.14
C TYR A 353 -1.75 -10.51 11.64
N PRO A 354 -1.72 -10.16 10.34
CA PRO A 354 -0.83 -9.16 9.78
C PRO A 354 -0.90 -7.84 10.54
N GLN A 355 0.27 -7.29 10.85
CA GLN A 355 0.43 -6.00 11.48
C GLN A 355 0.96 -5.00 10.44
N ALA A 356 0.60 -3.74 10.58
CA ALA A 356 1.07 -2.70 9.69
C ALA A 356 1.46 -1.43 10.45
N VAL A 357 2.47 -0.76 9.94
CA VAL A 357 2.98 0.52 10.42
C VAL A 357 3.08 1.47 9.23
N TRP A 358 2.67 2.72 9.41
CA TRP A 358 2.85 3.74 8.38
C TRP A 358 4.33 4.08 8.23
N LEU A 359 4.80 4.20 6.98
CA LEU A 359 6.17 4.61 6.70
C LEU A 359 6.46 6.02 7.23
N GLY A 360 5.45 6.89 7.25
CA GLY A 360 5.55 8.24 7.80
C GLY A 360 5.55 8.32 9.32
N ASP A 361 5.22 7.23 10.02
CA ASP A 361 5.29 7.19 11.49
C ASP A 361 6.65 6.70 12.00
N ILE A 362 7.55 6.28 11.11
CA ILE A 362 8.87 5.76 11.48
C ILE A 362 9.75 6.89 11.99
N THR A 363 10.11 6.84 13.27
CA THR A 363 10.99 7.81 13.94
C THR A 363 12.43 7.32 14.02
N LEU A 364 12.64 6.01 14.12
CA LEU A 364 13.97 5.40 14.15
C LEU A 364 14.02 4.18 13.24
N LEU A 365 15.11 4.07 12.48
CA LEU A 365 15.38 2.93 11.60
C LEU A 365 16.87 2.59 11.64
N GLN A 366 17.20 1.45 12.25
CA GLN A 366 18.57 1.02 12.45
C GLN A 366 18.74 -0.45 12.05
N SER A 367 19.67 -0.71 11.14
CA SER A 367 20.20 -2.06 10.94
C SER A 367 21.27 -2.35 11.98
N GLY A 368 21.38 -3.60 12.42
CA GLY A 368 22.36 -3.99 13.41
C GLY A 368 22.41 -5.49 13.64
N THR A 369 23.18 -5.88 14.65
CA THR A 369 23.32 -7.26 15.12
C THR A 369 23.25 -7.31 16.64
N THR A 370 22.95 -8.49 17.16
CA THR A 370 23.11 -8.80 18.59
C THR A 370 23.81 -10.16 18.72
N PRO A 371 24.79 -10.29 19.63
CA PRO A 371 25.58 -11.52 19.80
C PRO A 371 24.74 -12.68 20.33
N ASP A 372 23.74 -12.38 21.15
CA ASP A 372 22.94 -13.38 21.86
C ASP A 372 21.53 -13.49 21.28
N VAL A 373 20.91 -14.66 21.50
CA VAL A 373 19.52 -14.89 21.10
C VAL A 373 18.60 -14.46 22.23
N HIS A 374 17.73 -13.50 21.94
CA HIS A 374 16.77 -12.95 22.89
C HIS A 374 15.33 -13.16 22.39
N PRO A 375 14.39 -13.48 23.28
CA PRO A 375 12.97 -13.39 22.96
C PRO A 375 12.58 -11.91 22.83
N TRP A 376 11.96 -11.55 21.72
CA TRP A 376 11.42 -10.21 21.48
C TRP A 376 9.89 -10.24 21.48
N PRO A 377 9.22 -9.44 22.33
CA PRO A 377 7.77 -9.37 22.33
C PRO A 377 7.28 -8.65 21.08
N THR A 378 6.22 -9.17 20.48
CA THR A 378 5.51 -8.50 19.38
C THR A 378 4.20 -7.89 19.90
N PRO A 379 3.69 -6.82 19.27
CA PRO A 379 2.40 -6.20 19.64
C PRO A 379 1.21 -7.17 19.69
N THR A 380 1.29 -8.32 19.01
CA THR A 380 0.26 -9.37 19.04
C THR A 380 0.30 -10.27 20.27
N GLY A 381 1.24 -10.08 21.20
CA GLY A 381 1.43 -10.92 22.38
C GLY A 381 2.18 -12.22 22.10
N THR A 382 2.75 -12.37 20.89
CA THR A 382 3.65 -13.48 20.55
C THR A 382 5.09 -13.05 20.76
N THR A 383 5.96 -13.97 21.18
CA THR A 383 7.41 -13.72 21.24
C THR A 383 8.10 -14.29 20.01
N THR A 384 9.01 -13.51 19.42
CA THR A 384 9.86 -13.92 18.31
C THR A 384 11.30 -13.91 18.75
N PHE A 385 12.07 -14.95 18.45
CA PHE A 385 13.50 -14.97 18.80
C PHE A 385 14.29 -14.11 17.81
N VAL A 386 15.08 -13.16 18.33
CA VAL A 386 15.98 -12.28 17.58
C VAL A 386 17.41 -12.55 18.07
N GLY A 387 18.39 -12.68 17.16
CA GLY A 387 19.78 -12.97 17.56
C GLY A 387 20.70 -13.46 16.46
N GLN A 388 22.01 -13.42 16.75
CA GLN A 388 23.16 -13.93 15.97
C GLN A 388 23.22 -13.54 14.48
N ASN A 389 22.38 -12.61 14.03
CA ASN A 389 22.12 -12.37 12.62
C ASN A 389 21.78 -10.91 12.36
N PRO A 390 21.83 -10.47 11.09
CA PRO A 390 21.30 -9.18 10.67
C PRO A 390 19.87 -8.94 11.15
N LEU A 391 19.69 -7.83 11.86
CA LEU A 391 18.42 -7.39 12.43
C LEU A 391 18.12 -5.98 11.93
N LEU A 392 16.83 -5.71 11.74
CA LEU A 392 16.31 -4.38 11.49
C LEU A 392 15.47 -3.95 12.68
N ARG A 393 15.93 -2.93 13.40
CA ARG A 393 15.16 -2.21 14.40
C ARG A 393 14.41 -1.06 13.73
N LEU A 394 13.11 -1.02 13.95
CA LEU A 394 12.22 0.02 13.46
C LEU A 394 11.34 0.50 14.61
N VAL A 395 11.25 1.81 14.77
CA VAL A 395 10.38 2.44 15.78
C VAL A 395 9.42 3.36 15.06
N ALA A 396 8.14 3.19 15.33
CA ALA A 396 7.06 4.01 14.81
C ALA A 396 6.00 4.28 15.89
N ARG A 397 6.10 5.44 16.54
CA ARG A 397 5.26 5.84 17.69
C ARG A 397 5.24 4.75 18.80
N PRO A 398 4.11 4.25 19.37
CA PRO A 398 4.24 3.28 20.45
C PRO A 398 4.61 1.88 19.97
N GLN A 399 4.99 1.68 18.69
CA GLN A 399 5.41 0.38 18.18
C GLN A 399 6.91 0.35 17.93
N GLN A 400 7.57 -0.69 18.45
CA GLN A 400 8.93 -1.05 18.10
C GLN A 400 8.97 -2.47 17.53
N TRP A 401 9.50 -2.59 16.33
CA TRP A 401 9.71 -3.87 15.64
C TRP A 401 11.20 -4.16 15.58
N ILE A 402 11.56 -5.40 15.89
CA ILE A 402 12.90 -5.93 15.66
C ILE A 402 12.75 -7.16 14.78
N LEU A 403 13.20 -7.04 13.54
CA LEU A 403 12.92 -8.02 12.49
C LEU A 403 14.21 -8.74 12.04
N PRO A 404 14.23 -10.08 12.02
CA PRO A 404 15.38 -10.86 11.52
C PRO A 404 15.39 -10.88 9.99
N ALA A 405 16.04 -9.88 9.39
CA ALA A 405 16.11 -9.68 7.95
C ALA A 405 17.52 -9.98 7.42
N THR A 406 17.65 -10.93 6.49
CA THR A 406 18.95 -11.30 5.88
C THR A 406 19.67 -10.12 5.22
N GLN A 407 18.91 -9.18 4.66
CA GLN A 407 19.41 -7.98 3.99
C GLN A 407 18.96 -6.71 4.75
N ALA A 408 19.23 -6.66 6.05
CA ALA A 408 18.78 -5.57 6.92
C ALA A 408 19.22 -4.17 6.44
N GLY A 409 20.45 -4.04 5.92
CA GLY A 409 20.97 -2.77 5.37
C GLY A 409 20.22 -2.31 4.11
N GLU A 410 20.06 -3.20 3.11
CA GLU A 410 19.30 -2.89 1.88
C GLU A 410 17.82 -2.54 2.18
N LEU A 411 17.22 -3.26 3.14
CA LEU A 411 15.87 -3.01 3.58
C LEU A 411 15.75 -1.65 4.29
N ALA A 412 16.72 -1.31 5.14
CA ALA A 412 16.76 0.00 5.79
C ALA A 412 16.82 1.12 4.76
N GLU A 413 17.71 1.04 3.76
CA GLU A 413 17.79 2.04 2.69
C GLU A 413 16.50 2.16 1.88
N LEU A 414 15.88 1.02 1.55
CA LEU A 414 14.60 1.01 0.85
C LEU A 414 13.52 1.76 1.65
N ILE A 415 13.45 1.53 2.96
CA ILE A 415 12.49 2.20 3.85
C ILE A 415 12.80 3.70 3.94
N ARG A 416 14.07 4.09 4.13
CA ARG A 416 14.47 5.52 4.15
C ARG A 416 14.09 6.24 2.86
N SER A 417 14.31 5.62 1.70
CA SER A 417 13.94 6.19 0.40
C SER A 417 12.42 6.48 0.25
N ARG A 418 11.61 5.86 1.11
CA ARG A 418 10.14 5.96 1.14
C ARG A 418 9.59 6.71 2.36
N GLY A 419 10.42 7.13 3.32
CA GLY A 419 10.04 7.72 4.62
C GLY A 419 9.35 9.10 4.58
N GLY A 420 8.85 9.54 3.43
CA GLY A 420 8.12 10.81 3.26
C GLY A 420 6.63 10.64 2.94
N THR A 421 6.07 9.44 3.09
CA THR A 421 4.63 9.21 2.89
C THR A 421 3.84 9.51 4.15
N PRO A 422 2.75 10.31 4.09
CA PRO A 422 1.99 10.69 5.27
C PRO A 422 1.37 9.48 5.96
N ALA A 423 1.40 9.50 7.30
CA ALA A 423 0.68 8.53 8.12
C ALA A 423 -0.81 8.89 8.22
N SER A 424 -1.67 7.88 8.25
CA SER A 424 -3.10 8.04 8.47
C SER A 424 -3.47 7.44 9.83
N PRO A 425 -3.38 8.19 10.93
CA PRO A 425 -3.82 7.71 12.23
C PRO A 425 -5.33 7.49 12.20
N THR A 426 -5.79 6.30 12.58
CA THR A 426 -7.22 6.05 12.79
C THR A 426 -7.54 6.35 14.24
N ARG A 427 -8.52 7.23 14.51
CA ARG A 427 -9.05 7.39 15.87
C ARG A 427 -10.10 6.30 16.09
N MET A 428 -9.97 5.57 17.19
CA MET A 428 -10.81 4.45 17.56
C MET A 428 -10.91 4.42 19.08
N SER A 429 -12.06 4.06 19.64
CA SER A 429 -12.15 3.77 21.07
C SER A 429 -11.53 2.40 21.40
N VAL A 430 -11.27 2.13 22.67
CA VAL A 430 -10.73 0.83 23.10
C VAL A 430 -11.74 -0.30 22.80
N GLU A 431 -13.03 -0.05 22.98
CA GLU A 431 -14.11 -0.99 22.67
C GLU A 431 -14.18 -1.29 21.17
N GLU A 432 -14.17 -0.24 20.34
CA GLU A 432 -14.16 -0.38 18.87
C GLU A 432 -12.92 -1.16 18.39
N TRP A 433 -11.77 -0.93 19.05
CA TRP A 433 -10.54 -1.67 18.79
C TRP A 433 -10.68 -3.15 19.14
N ARG A 434 -11.23 -3.49 20.32
CA ARG A 434 -11.46 -4.90 20.72
C ARG A 434 -12.37 -5.60 19.73
N GLU A 435 -13.47 -4.97 19.34
CA GLU A 435 -14.41 -5.52 18.35
C GLU A 435 -13.73 -5.75 16.99
N LEU A 436 -12.95 -4.77 16.54
CA LEU A 436 -12.22 -4.86 15.28
C LEU A 436 -11.17 -5.98 15.31
N ARG A 437 -10.43 -6.12 16.41
CA ARG A 437 -9.42 -7.17 16.60
C ARG A 437 -10.06 -8.56 16.62
N GLN A 438 -11.12 -8.76 17.40
CA GLN A 438 -11.86 -10.02 17.43
C GLN A 438 -12.47 -10.38 16.06
N TRP A 439 -12.97 -9.37 15.34
CA TRP A 439 -13.45 -9.56 13.97
C TRP A 439 -12.33 -9.99 13.02
N ALA A 440 -11.16 -9.33 13.08
CA ALA A 440 -10.02 -9.62 12.21
C ALA A 440 -9.45 -11.03 12.44
N VAL A 441 -9.27 -11.41 13.71
CA VAL A 441 -8.81 -12.75 14.12
C VAL A 441 -9.79 -13.82 13.62
N ARG A 442 -11.10 -13.69 13.91
CA ARG A 442 -12.11 -14.64 13.41
C ARG A 442 -12.09 -14.78 11.89
N ARG A 443 -11.85 -13.68 11.17
CA ARG A 443 -11.88 -13.68 9.70
C ARG A 443 -10.63 -14.29 9.06
N GLN A 444 -9.49 -14.30 9.76
CA GLN A 444 -8.23 -14.87 9.28
C GLN A 444 -7.95 -16.30 9.75
N VAL A 445 -8.38 -16.64 10.96
CA VAL A 445 -8.15 -17.96 11.58
C VAL A 445 -9.17 -19.01 11.08
N GLY A 446 -10.13 -18.61 10.24
CA GLY A 446 -11.11 -19.45 9.54
C GLY A 446 -11.24 -20.89 10.05
N PHE A 447 -12.20 -21.12 10.96
CA PHE A 447 -12.64 -22.46 11.39
C PHE A 447 -11.55 -23.39 11.96
N MET A 448 -10.48 -22.88 12.57
CA MET A 448 -9.64 -23.67 13.47
C MET A 448 -10.15 -23.59 14.91
N GLN A 449 -11.45 -23.77 15.12
CA GLN A 449 -12.02 -23.92 16.46
C GLN A 449 -12.84 -25.19 16.50
N GLN A 450 -12.27 -26.18 17.21
CA GLN A 450 -12.88 -27.42 17.67
C GLN A 450 -13.12 -28.52 16.62
N THR A 451 -12.07 -29.29 16.34
CA THR A 451 -12.23 -30.76 16.34
C THR A 451 -10.94 -31.36 16.89
N VAL A 452 -10.81 -31.32 18.20
CA VAL A 452 -9.91 -32.21 18.93
C VAL A 452 -10.39 -33.62 18.59
N GLY A 453 -9.68 -34.32 17.68
CA GLY A 453 -9.87 -35.76 17.54
C GLY A 453 -9.80 -36.37 16.14
N ILE A 454 -9.95 -35.63 15.04
CA ILE A 454 -9.88 -36.28 13.70
C ILE A 454 -9.00 -35.47 12.77
N GLY A 455 -7.78 -35.98 12.56
CA GLY A 455 -6.86 -35.49 11.56
C GLY A 455 -7.45 -35.61 10.15
N LYS A 456 -8.02 -34.52 9.64
CA LYS A 456 -8.12 -34.23 8.21
C LYS A 456 -7.96 -32.72 8.05
N GLY A 457 -6.84 -32.31 7.45
CA GLY A 457 -6.52 -30.92 7.19
C GLY A 457 -7.65 -30.23 6.42
N ALA A 458 -8.39 -29.38 7.13
CA ALA A 458 -9.35 -28.50 6.50
C ALA A 458 -8.59 -27.51 5.63
N PHE A 459 -8.97 -27.42 4.35
CA PHE A 459 -8.55 -26.34 3.48
C PHE A 459 -8.89 -25.02 4.17
N ILE A 460 -7.90 -24.19 4.50
CA ILE A 460 -8.09 -22.85 5.08
C ILE A 460 -8.13 -21.84 3.94
N PRO A 461 -9.31 -21.39 3.44
CA PRO A 461 -9.41 -20.42 2.37
C PRO A 461 -9.64 -19.04 3.00
N ALA A 462 -8.69 -18.55 3.80
CA ALA A 462 -8.90 -17.36 4.63
C ALA A 462 -8.16 -16.09 4.15
N GLY A 463 -7.54 -16.12 2.97
CA GLY A 463 -6.91 -14.93 2.41
C GLY A 463 -7.93 -14.00 1.72
N ILE A 464 -7.82 -12.68 1.92
CA ILE A 464 -8.53 -11.67 1.12
C ILE A 464 -8.33 -11.90 -0.39
N GLY A 465 -7.15 -12.41 -0.80
CA GLY A 465 -6.85 -12.74 -2.20
C GLY A 465 -7.61 -13.95 -2.76
N TRP A 466 -8.09 -14.88 -1.91
CA TRP A 466 -8.86 -16.04 -2.38
C TRP A 466 -10.24 -15.65 -2.90
N ARG A 467 -10.90 -14.67 -2.27
CA ARG A 467 -12.22 -14.19 -2.69
C ARG A 467 -12.21 -13.58 -4.09
N LEU A 468 -11.16 -12.81 -4.40
CA LEU A 468 -10.95 -12.29 -5.75
C LEU A 468 -10.70 -13.41 -6.76
N PHE A 469 -9.88 -14.40 -6.40
CA PHE A 469 -9.61 -15.54 -7.26
C PHE A 469 -10.89 -16.34 -7.53
N ALA A 470 -11.65 -16.67 -6.48
CA ALA A 470 -12.92 -17.37 -6.59
C ALA A 470 -13.93 -16.56 -7.42
N ALA A 471 -14.04 -15.25 -7.20
CA ALA A 471 -14.91 -14.37 -7.98
C ALA A 471 -14.55 -14.35 -9.47
N ALA A 472 -13.26 -14.27 -9.79
CA ALA A 472 -12.79 -14.30 -11.17
C ALA A 472 -13.13 -15.65 -11.83
N PHE A 473 -12.93 -16.75 -11.11
CA PHE A 473 -13.22 -18.09 -11.58
C PHE A 473 -14.72 -18.32 -11.80
N THR A 474 -15.57 -17.98 -10.81
CA THR A 474 -17.03 -18.10 -10.93
C THR A 474 -17.59 -17.18 -12.01
N GLY A 475 -17.01 -15.98 -12.17
CA GLY A 475 -17.41 -15.04 -13.21
C GLY A 475 -17.17 -15.60 -14.61
N GLN A 476 -16.10 -16.38 -14.79
CA GLN A 476 -15.83 -17.07 -16.06
C GLN A 476 -16.78 -18.24 -16.33
N PHE A 477 -17.22 -18.98 -15.30
CA PHE A 477 -18.27 -19.99 -15.50
C PHE A 477 -19.57 -19.38 -16.02
N ALA A 478 -19.94 -18.18 -15.58
CA ALA A 478 -21.09 -17.47 -16.12
C ALA A 478 -20.97 -17.26 -17.65
N TRP A 479 -19.77 -16.90 -18.14
CA TRP A 479 -19.49 -16.74 -19.57
C TRP A 479 -19.50 -18.07 -20.33
N ILE A 480 -18.93 -19.13 -19.76
CA ILE A 480 -18.97 -20.49 -20.35
C ILE A 480 -20.42 -20.96 -20.49
N PHE A 481 -21.23 -20.76 -19.45
CA PHE A 481 -22.64 -21.10 -19.49
C PHE A 481 -23.38 -20.27 -20.53
N LEU A 482 -23.19 -18.94 -20.59
CA LEU A 482 -23.79 -18.10 -21.64
C LEU A 482 -23.47 -18.60 -23.06
N TYR A 483 -22.23 -19.05 -23.30
CA TYR A 483 -21.84 -19.65 -24.56
C TYR A 483 -22.56 -20.99 -24.82
N LEU A 484 -22.58 -21.91 -23.85
CA LEU A 484 -23.29 -23.19 -23.98
C LEU A 484 -24.81 -23.01 -24.17
N GLY A 485 -25.39 -21.98 -23.56
CA GLY A 485 -26.78 -21.58 -23.77
C GLY A 485 -27.07 -21.18 -25.21
N SER A 486 -26.12 -20.52 -25.87
CA SER A 486 -26.24 -20.19 -27.30
C SER A 486 -26.19 -21.42 -28.23
N THR A 487 -25.73 -22.58 -27.71
CA THR A 487 -25.71 -23.86 -28.43
C THR A 487 -26.93 -24.75 -28.15
N GLY A 488 -27.96 -24.22 -27.46
CA GLY A 488 -29.22 -24.93 -27.20
C GLY A 488 -29.24 -25.77 -25.92
N VAL A 489 -28.20 -25.70 -25.08
CA VAL A 489 -28.18 -26.36 -23.76
C VAL A 489 -28.85 -25.45 -22.73
N ASP A 490 -29.79 -25.96 -21.94
CA ASP A 490 -30.36 -25.15 -20.84
C ASP A 490 -29.35 -25.00 -19.69
N VAL A 491 -28.85 -23.78 -19.54
CA VAL A 491 -27.78 -23.37 -18.63
C VAL A 491 -28.23 -22.26 -17.67
N ARG A 492 -29.52 -21.91 -17.67
CA ARG A 492 -30.05 -20.76 -16.92
C ARG A 492 -29.68 -20.82 -15.44
N VAL A 493 -29.74 -22.02 -14.85
CA VAL A 493 -29.35 -22.29 -13.47
C VAL A 493 -27.85 -22.05 -13.24
N GLY A 494 -27.00 -22.52 -14.15
CA GLY A 494 -25.54 -22.33 -14.09
C GLY A 494 -25.13 -20.85 -14.19
N ILE A 495 -25.78 -20.08 -15.07
CA ILE A 495 -25.59 -18.63 -15.20
C ILE A 495 -25.99 -17.93 -13.90
N LEU A 496 -27.20 -18.22 -13.39
CA LEU A 496 -27.73 -17.58 -12.18
C LEU A 496 -26.80 -17.81 -10.98
N ILE A 497 -26.38 -19.06 -10.74
CA ILE A 497 -25.47 -19.41 -9.64
C ILE A 497 -24.13 -18.67 -9.82
N SER A 498 -23.54 -18.73 -11.00
CA SER A 498 -22.21 -18.16 -11.27
C SER A 498 -22.18 -16.65 -11.12
N VAL A 499 -23.19 -15.94 -11.64
CA VAL A 499 -23.30 -14.48 -11.55
C VAL A 499 -23.54 -14.04 -10.10
N VAL A 500 -24.49 -14.67 -9.41
CA VAL A 500 -24.81 -14.34 -8.00
C VAL A 500 -23.60 -14.60 -7.11
N LEU A 501 -22.93 -15.74 -7.27
CA LEU A 501 -21.75 -16.10 -6.49
C LEU A 501 -20.59 -15.11 -6.73
N THR A 502 -20.38 -14.71 -7.98
CA THR A 502 -19.36 -13.71 -8.36
C THR A 502 -19.65 -12.36 -7.72
N ALA A 503 -20.89 -11.86 -7.86
CA ALA A 503 -21.31 -10.59 -7.29
C ALA A 503 -21.18 -10.60 -5.75
N TRP A 504 -21.56 -11.71 -5.11
CA TRP A 504 -21.43 -11.89 -3.66
C TRP A 504 -19.96 -11.89 -3.22
N LEU A 505 -19.08 -12.63 -3.90
CA LEU A 505 -17.65 -12.69 -3.56
C LEU A 505 -16.94 -11.34 -3.74
N LEU A 506 -17.28 -10.59 -4.80
CA LEU A 506 -16.76 -9.23 -5.03
C LEU A 506 -17.28 -8.25 -3.97
N GLY A 507 -18.57 -8.32 -3.63
CA GLY A 507 -19.18 -7.50 -2.59
C GLY A 507 -18.58 -7.78 -1.21
N ASP A 508 -18.40 -9.05 -0.84
CA ASP A 508 -17.74 -9.45 0.41
C ASP A 508 -16.27 -8.99 0.43
N TRP A 509 -15.53 -9.15 -0.67
CA TRP A 509 -14.17 -8.64 -0.76
C TRP A 509 -14.07 -7.12 -0.59
N TRP A 510 -14.96 -6.37 -1.25
CA TRP A 510 -15.01 -4.90 -1.18
C TRP A 510 -15.30 -4.42 0.24
N ARG A 511 -16.17 -5.12 0.98
CA ARG A 511 -16.50 -4.80 2.38
C ARG A 511 -15.38 -5.17 3.35
N VAL A 512 -14.76 -6.34 3.17
CA VAL A 512 -13.76 -6.88 4.11
C VAL A 512 -12.41 -6.16 3.99
N ARG A 513 -11.99 -5.79 2.77
CA ARG A 513 -10.64 -5.28 2.53
C ARG A 513 -10.32 -3.98 3.29
N PRO A 514 -11.17 -2.93 3.28
CA PRO A 514 -10.89 -1.70 4.02
C PRO A 514 -10.83 -1.96 5.53
N ARG A 515 -11.79 -2.73 6.08
CA ARG A 515 -11.85 -3.04 7.51
C ARG A 515 -10.64 -3.85 7.98
N MET A 516 -10.15 -4.78 7.17
CA MET A 516 -8.90 -5.49 7.48
C MET A 516 -7.69 -4.57 7.46
N ARG A 517 -7.61 -3.61 6.52
CA ARG A 517 -6.52 -2.62 6.53
C ARG A 517 -6.52 -1.79 7.82
N VAL A 518 -7.69 -1.39 8.30
CA VAL A 518 -7.79 -0.66 9.58
C VAL A 518 -7.30 -1.56 10.73
N ALA A 519 -7.69 -2.83 10.75
CA ALA A 519 -7.23 -3.78 11.76
C ALA A 519 -5.71 -4.02 11.74
N GLU A 520 -5.09 -4.05 10.54
CA GLU A 520 -3.64 -4.17 10.38
C GLU A 520 -2.90 -3.01 11.08
N HIS A 521 -3.41 -1.77 11.00
CA HIS A 521 -2.74 -0.57 11.54
C HIS A 521 -2.94 -0.40 13.04
N ASN A 522 -4.11 -0.81 13.54
CA ASN A 522 -4.45 -0.70 14.94
C ASN A 522 -4.10 -2.01 15.66
N ALA A 523 -2.85 -2.44 15.55
CA ALA A 523 -2.36 -3.63 16.23
C ALA A 523 -2.33 -3.44 17.76
N LEU A 524 -1.95 -2.24 18.21
CA LEU A 524 -1.99 -1.83 19.61
C LEU A 524 -3.31 -1.09 19.93
N PRO A 525 -3.78 -1.16 21.19
CA PRO A 525 -4.94 -0.40 21.61
C PRO A 525 -4.66 1.12 21.56
N PRO A 526 -5.70 1.93 21.29
CA PRO A 526 -5.61 3.39 21.37
C PRO A 526 -5.09 3.85 22.75
N GLY A 527 -4.20 4.84 22.79
CA GLY A 527 -3.64 5.35 24.04
C GLY A 527 -2.58 4.47 24.71
N SER A 528 -2.08 3.45 24.01
CA SER A 528 -0.93 2.65 24.47
C SER A 528 0.29 3.53 24.75
N ARG A 529 1.00 3.23 25.85
CA ARG A 529 2.28 3.88 26.18
C ARG A 529 3.26 3.70 25.03
N ASP A 530 4.25 4.60 24.91
CA ASP A 530 5.30 4.43 23.92
C ASP A 530 6.16 3.20 24.24
N TRP A 531 6.11 2.16 23.39
CA TRP A 531 7.00 0.98 23.52
C TRP A 531 8.36 1.18 22.86
N GLY A 532 8.53 2.27 22.13
CA GLY A 532 9.69 2.50 21.30
C GLY A 532 10.73 3.37 21.97
N GLU A 533 11.92 2.81 22.21
CA GLU A 533 13.09 3.63 22.50
C GLU A 533 13.50 4.34 21.20
N THR A 534 13.33 5.65 21.14
CA THR A 534 13.58 6.46 19.94
C THR A 534 15.02 6.93 19.84
N ARG A 535 15.80 6.85 20.94
CA ARG A 535 17.19 7.28 20.93
C ARG A 535 18.04 6.32 20.10
N PRO A 536 18.87 6.83 19.18
CA PRO A 536 19.69 6.00 18.31
C PRO A 536 20.86 5.34 19.03
N ASP A 537 21.32 5.91 20.14
CA ASP A 537 22.45 5.44 20.94
C ASP A 537 22.05 4.45 22.03
N HIS A 538 20.75 4.23 22.26
CA HIS A 538 20.23 3.28 23.24
C HIS A 538 19.36 2.22 22.56
N ALA A 539 19.46 0.97 22.98
CA ALA A 539 18.58 -0.10 22.50
C ALA A 539 18.11 -0.98 23.66
N PRO A 540 16.83 -1.36 23.70
CA PRO A 540 16.30 -2.26 24.73
C PRO A 540 16.78 -3.71 24.59
N LEU A 541 17.48 -4.03 23.50
CA LEU A 541 18.17 -5.31 23.34
C LEU A 541 19.58 -5.22 23.94
N PRO A 542 19.91 -6.06 24.93
CA PRO A 542 21.28 -6.19 25.42
C PRO A 542 22.25 -6.49 24.28
N GLY A 543 23.43 -5.88 24.33
CA GLY A 543 24.49 -6.12 23.34
C GLY A 543 24.15 -5.71 21.90
N TRP A 544 23.11 -4.87 21.68
CA TRP A 544 22.79 -4.36 20.35
C TRP A 544 23.94 -3.53 19.77
N GLN A 545 24.34 -3.90 18.56
CA GLN A 545 25.41 -3.26 17.79
C GLN A 545 24.81 -2.68 16.50
N PRO A 546 24.46 -1.39 16.47
CA PRO A 546 23.97 -0.74 15.25
C PRO A 546 25.09 -0.69 14.21
N TRP A 547 24.74 -0.87 12.94
CA TRP A 547 25.70 -0.76 11.85
C TRP A 547 25.94 0.70 11.46
N ARG A 548 27.18 1.05 11.13
CA ARG A 548 27.57 2.36 10.56
C ARG A 548 27.35 2.43 9.06
#